data_AF-A0A3L7RX45-F1
#
_entry.id   AF-A0A3L7RX45-F1
#
_cell.length_a   1.000
_cell.length_b   1.000
_cell.length_c   1.000
_cell.angle_alpha   90.00
_cell.angle_beta   90.00
_cell.angle_gamma   90.00
#
_symmetry.space_group_name_H-M   'P 1'
#
loop_
_entity.id
_entity.type
_entity.pdbx_description
1 polymer ?
#
loop_
_entity_poly.entity_id
_entity_poly.type
_entity_poly.pdbx_seq_one_letter_code
_entity_poly.pdbx_strand_id
1 'polypeptide(L)'
;VDLLLSTCCHPHHDALPRHERGGRPRLWTLGPDDDDDTVQGILDALGTQTGDKLLDAWGVVQVGPCREAFTQDCVRLFAATADPTARLVAAPAMVVAAAAAPSGHSIVSVPAASKDAPIPLSLPQENAGVFTAASLLPAAIAGIDVVRLLEGAAAMARRFREAPAEANPVVSLAVVGHWLAAAADPPGGVPRRHLLPPPRWRGLVEWQASRIAPPDPLASPATVEARFTTPITVAEVRRAPFATIPRGSPGRSVDAPRHRPAEKPTADQLLLPRCDEHTLGQLLEGLRLAAAVEASLD
;
A
#
# COMPACT_ATOMS: atom_id res chain seq x y z
N VAL A 1 1.46 0.58 -4.25
CA VAL A 1 1.92 1.95 -3.95
C VAL A 1 0.81 2.77 -3.31
N ASP A 2 -0.42 2.68 -3.84
CA ASP A 2 -1.59 3.48 -3.42
C ASP A 2 -1.94 3.33 -1.94
N LEU A 3 -1.74 2.14 -1.38
CA LEU A 3 -1.83 1.92 0.06
C LEU A 3 -0.98 2.94 0.86
N LEU A 4 0.30 3.09 0.53
CA LEU A 4 1.19 3.98 1.27
C LEU A 4 0.84 5.45 1.04
N LEU A 5 0.49 5.82 -0.19
CA LEU A 5 0.09 7.19 -0.52
C LEU A 5 -1.22 7.60 0.19
N SER A 6 -2.26 6.77 0.09
CA SER A 6 -3.58 7.06 0.70
C SER A 6 -3.53 7.14 2.23
N THR A 7 -2.69 6.31 2.85
CA THR A 7 -2.53 6.23 4.32
C THR A 7 -1.63 7.33 4.87
N CYS A 8 -0.48 7.60 4.25
CA CYS A 8 0.55 8.48 4.81
C CYS A 8 0.54 9.91 4.25
N CYS A 9 0.13 10.14 2.99
CA CYS A 9 0.15 11.47 2.38
C CYS A 9 -1.09 12.31 2.77
N HIS A 10 -1.14 13.56 2.33
CA HIS A 10 -2.35 14.38 2.44
C HIS A 10 -3.46 13.83 1.50
N PRO A 11 -4.75 13.82 1.88
CA PRO A 11 -5.83 13.31 0.99
C PRO A 11 -5.92 14.03 -0.36
N HIS A 12 -5.50 15.30 -0.38
CA HIS A 12 -5.47 16.14 -1.57
C HIS A 12 -4.03 16.48 -1.98
N HIS A 13 -3.07 15.60 -1.67
CA HIS A 13 -1.64 15.84 -1.88
C HIS A 13 -1.37 16.48 -3.25
N ASP A 14 -1.86 15.89 -4.33
CA ASP A 14 -1.54 16.34 -5.69
C ASP A 14 -2.26 17.63 -6.11
N ALA A 15 -3.36 17.98 -5.43
CA ALA A 15 -4.06 19.25 -5.62
C ALA A 15 -3.40 20.42 -4.88
N LEU A 16 -2.61 20.15 -3.82
CA LEU A 16 -1.91 21.21 -3.08
C LEU A 16 -0.78 21.82 -3.92
N PRO A 17 -0.38 23.07 -3.68
CA PRO A 17 0.82 23.64 -4.28
C PRO A 17 2.10 23.00 -3.71
N ARG A 18 3.22 23.08 -4.45
CA ARG A 18 4.48 22.39 -4.10
C ARG A 18 5.01 22.72 -2.69
N HIS A 19 4.88 23.97 -2.26
CA HIS A 19 5.37 24.38 -0.94
C HIS A 19 4.55 23.76 0.19
N GLU A 20 3.24 23.57 0.01
CA GLU A 20 2.37 22.87 0.98
C GLU A 20 2.60 21.35 1.00
N ARG A 21 3.16 20.78 -0.08
CA ARG A 21 3.63 19.39 -0.12
C ARG A 21 5.04 19.22 0.47
N GLY A 22 5.64 20.26 1.05
CA GLY A 22 7.02 20.21 1.56
C GLY A 22 8.05 20.00 0.45
N GLY A 23 7.81 20.54 -0.75
CA GLY A 23 8.71 20.44 -1.88
C GLY A 23 8.60 19.14 -2.70
N ARG A 24 7.68 18.23 -2.33
CA ARG A 24 7.48 16.92 -2.97
C ARG A 24 6.74 17.03 -4.31
N PRO A 25 7.00 16.12 -5.27
CA PRO A 25 6.31 16.11 -6.56
C PRO A 25 4.84 15.71 -6.41
N ARG A 26 4.04 15.91 -7.45
CA ARG A 26 2.75 15.24 -7.59
C ARG A 26 2.98 13.79 -8.00
N LEU A 27 2.09 12.89 -7.62
CA LEU A 27 2.16 11.47 -7.95
C LEU A 27 0.86 11.03 -8.59
N TRP A 28 0.98 10.29 -9.68
CA TRP A 28 -0.11 9.55 -10.30
C TRP A 28 0.34 8.11 -10.47
N THR A 29 -0.58 7.20 -10.24
CA THR A 29 -0.38 5.76 -10.42
C THR A 29 -1.22 5.31 -11.60
N LEU A 30 -0.68 4.37 -12.36
CA LEU A 30 -1.36 3.64 -13.41
C LEU A 30 -1.22 2.14 -13.14
N GLY A 31 -2.31 1.41 -13.31
CA GLY A 31 -2.45 -0.03 -13.15
C GLY A 31 -3.12 -0.66 -14.36
N PRO A 32 -3.18 -2.00 -14.41
CA PRO A 32 -3.67 -2.75 -15.57
C PRO A 32 -5.14 -2.52 -15.93
N ASP A 33 -5.92 -2.03 -14.96
CA ASP A 33 -7.36 -1.79 -15.12
C ASP A 33 -7.68 -0.35 -15.54
N ASP A 34 -6.67 0.53 -15.68
CA ASP A 34 -6.87 1.91 -16.12
C ASP A 34 -7.14 1.99 -17.62
N ASP A 35 -8.01 2.91 -18.00
CA ASP A 35 -8.44 3.14 -19.37
C ASP A 35 -7.69 4.29 -20.07
N ASP A 36 -7.92 4.41 -21.38
CA ASP A 36 -7.33 5.46 -22.21
C ASP A 36 -7.67 6.87 -21.69
N ASP A 37 -8.86 7.06 -21.11
CA ASP A 37 -9.29 8.34 -20.52
C ASP A 37 -8.45 8.71 -19.30
N THR A 38 -8.15 7.74 -18.44
CA THR A 38 -7.28 7.93 -17.27
C THR A 38 -5.85 8.27 -17.70
N VAL A 39 -5.32 7.54 -18.69
CA VAL A 39 -3.99 7.81 -19.25
C VAL A 39 -3.93 9.20 -19.87
N GLN A 40 -4.91 9.59 -20.68
CA GLN A 40 -4.98 10.92 -21.29
C GLN A 40 -5.12 12.02 -20.23
N GLY A 41 -5.92 11.81 -19.18
CA GLY A 41 -6.06 12.76 -18.08
C GLY A 41 -4.75 13.05 -17.35
N ILE A 42 -3.87 12.05 -17.22
CA ILE A 42 -2.51 12.25 -16.67
C ILE A 42 -1.66 13.08 -17.64
N LEU A 43 -1.69 12.78 -18.94
CA LEU A 43 -0.96 13.56 -19.95
C LEU A 43 -1.40 15.03 -19.95
N ASP A 44 -2.71 15.29 -19.84
CA ASP A 44 -3.27 16.65 -19.73
C ASP A 44 -2.79 17.36 -18.46
N ALA A 45 -2.68 16.63 -17.34
CA ALA A 45 -2.23 17.17 -16.06
C ALA A 45 -0.71 17.44 -16.01
N LEU A 46 0.09 16.66 -16.72
CA LEU A 46 1.52 16.92 -16.94
C LEU A 46 1.71 18.17 -17.83
N GLY A 47 0.77 18.41 -18.74
CA GLY A 47 0.78 19.52 -19.67
C GLY A 47 1.88 19.40 -20.73
N THR A 48 1.94 20.39 -21.62
CA THR A 48 2.95 20.47 -22.69
C THR A 48 4.22 21.19 -22.26
N GLN A 49 4.31 21.62 -21.00
CA GLN A 49 5.39 22.50 -20.55
C GLN A 49 6.67 21.71 -20.33
N THR A 50 7.54 21.80 -21.33
CA THR A 50 8.90 21.30 -21.31
C THR A 50 9.82 22.46 -20.95
N GLY A 51 9.81 22.81 -19.67
CA GLY A 51 10.65 23.90 -19.16
C GLY A 51 11.94 23.38 -18.52
N ASP A 52 13.05 24.09 -18.72
CA ASP A 52 14.32 23.90 -17.99
C ASP A 52 14.19 24.10 -16.45
N LYS A 53 13.00 24.46 -15.97
CA LYS A 53 12.72 24.73 -14.56
C LYS A 53 12.30 23.43 -13.88
N LEU A 54 12.84 23.21 -12.67
CA LEU A 54 12.50 22.09 -11.79
C LEU A 54 10.98 21.88 -11.54
N LEU A 55 10.18 22.93 -11.76
CA LEU A 55 8.73 22.89 -11.58
C LEU A 55 7.97 22.26 -12.75
N ASP A 56 8.60 22.19 -13.93
CA ASP A 56 8.02 21.68 -15.16
C ASP A 56 8.52 20.24 -15.46
N ALA A 57 9.46 19.75 -14.65
CA ALA A 57 10.03 18.42 -14.78
C ALA A 57 9.12 17.34 -14.15
N TRP A 58 8.93 16.25 -14.90
CA TRP A 58 8.25 15.04 -14.44
C TRP A 58 9.07 13.80 -14.83
N GLY A 59 8.70 12.64 -14.28
CA GLY A 59 9.37 11.38 -14.57
C GLY A 59 8.43 10.20 -14.36
N VAL A 60 8.82 9.05 -14.91
CA VAL A 60 8.07 7.80 -14.83
C VAL A 60 8.83 6.81 -13.95
N VAL A 61 8.11 6.17 -13.03
CA VAL A 61 8.63 5.05 -12.24
C VAL A 61 7.85 3.80 -12.63
N GLN A 62 8.51 2.88 -13.32
CA GLN A 62 7.93 1.59 -13.65
C GLN A 62 8.04 0.64 -12.44
N VAL A 63 6.91 0.10 -12.01
CA VAL A 63 6.82 -0.84 -10.89
C VAL A 63 6.10 -2.10 -11.35
N GLY A 64 6.72 -3.26 -11.17
CA GLY A 64 6.08 -4.56 -11.45
C GLY A 64 6.74 -5.36 -12.57
N PRO A 65 6.07 -6.39 -13.10
CA PRO A 65 6.64 -7.27 -14.11
C PRO A 65 6.84 -6.54 -15.44
N CYS A 66 8.08 -6.43 -15.90
CA CYS A 66 8.43 -5.66 -17.10
C CYS A 66 7.82 -6.15 -18.42
N ARG A 67 7.12 -7.29 -18.42
CA ARG A 67 6.59 -7.94 -19.62
C ARG A 67 5.09 -7.72 -19.83
N GLU A 68 4.42 -7.04 -18.91
CA GLU A 68 3.01 -6.69 -19.06
C GLU A 68 2.83 -5.64 -20.17
N ALA A 69 1.95 -5.94 -21.14
CA ALA A 69 1.76 -5.12 -22.34
C ALA A 69 1.36 -3.69 -22.01
N PHE A 70 0.32 -3.51 -21.18
CA PHE A 70 -0.17 -2.18 -20.78
C PHE A 70 0.93 -1.33 -20.12
N THR A 71 1.66 -1.91 -19.15
CA THR A 71 2.78 -1.23 -18.49
C THR A 71 3.86 -0.81 -19.49
N GLN A 72 4.20 -1.65 -20.47
CA GLN A 72 5.18 -1.30 -21.49
C GLN A 72 4.67 -0.21 -22.45
N ASP A 73 3.40 -0.26 -22.84
CA ASP A 73 2.77 0.74 -23.70
C ASP A 73 2.72 2.10 -23.03
N CYS A 74 2.35 2.16 -21.74
CA CYS A 74 2.42 3.37 -20.94
C CYS A 74 3.84 3.94 -20.91
N VAL A 75 4.85 3.12 -20.59
CA VAL A 75 6.25 3.58 -20.56
C VAL A 75 6.69 4.14 -21.91
N ARG A 76 6.31 3.49 -23.03
CA ARG A 76 6.60 3.99 -24.38
C ARG A 76 5.90 5.32 -24.66
N LEU A 77 4.62 5.44 -24.32
CA LEU A 77 3.82 6.65 -24.52
C LEU A 77 4.38 7.84 -23.73
N PHE A 78 4.67 7.65 -22.45
CA PHE A 78 5.28 8.70 -21.63
C PHE A 78 6.70 9.05 -22.09
N ALA A 79 7.51 8.07 -22.49
CA ALA A 79 8.84 8.36 -23.05
C ALA A 79 8.77 9.15 -24.36
N ALA A 80 7.76 8.90 -25.21
CA ALA A 80 7.57 9.62 -26.47
C ALA A 80 7.03 11.05 -26.28
N THR A 81 6.34 11.31 -25.18
CA THR A 81 5.77 12.63 -24.84
C THR A 81 6.71 13.51 -24.02
N ALA A 82 7.72 12.91 -23.36
CA ALA A 82 8.76 13.65 -22.68
C ALA A 82 9.68 14.38 -23.66
N ASP A 83 10.05 15.63 -23.34
CA ASP A 83 11.10 16.37 -24.07
C ASP A 83 12.40 15.56 -24.04
N PRO A 84 13.17 15.44 -25.15
CA PRO A 84 14.50 14.85 -25.11
C PRO A 84 15.47 15.52 -24.09
N THR A 85 15.19 16.75 -23.66
CA THR A 85 15.89 17.47 -22.58
C THR A 85 15.26 17.32 -21.21
N ALA A 86 13.98 16.92 -21.13
CA ALA A 86 13.42 16.43 -19.89
C ALA A 86 14.37 15.31 -19.51
N ARG A 87 15.08 15.51 -18.40
CA ARG A 87 15.79 14.42 -17.77
C ARG A 87 14.68 13.46 -17.43
N LEU A 88 14.42 12.52 -18.35
CA LEU A 88 13.97 11.21 -18.00
C LEU A 88 14.98 10.89 -16.92
N VAL A 89 14.55 10.99 -15.68
CA VAL A 89 15.25 10.36 -14.60
C VAL A 89 14.98 8.86 -14.83
N ALA A 90 15.45 8.34 -15.97
CA ALA A 90 16.52 7.39 -16.00
C ALA A 90 17.70 7.89 -15.12
N ALA A 91 17.46 8.22 -13.84
CA ALA A 91 18.29 7.61 -12.81
C ALA A 91 18.16 6.15 -13.13
N PRO A 92 19.24 5.57 -13.63
CA PRO A 92 19.21 4.73 -14.81
C PRO A 92 18.11 3.75 -14.58
N ALA A 93 17.05 3.86 -15.39
CA ALA A 93 15.77 3.17 -15.24
C ALA A 93 15.80 2.24 -14.03
N MET A 94 15.50 2.76 -12.82
CA MET A 94 15.25 1.84 -11.71
C MET A 94 13.87 1.25 -11.97
N VAL A 95 13.82 0.48 -13.05
CA VAL A 95 12.91 -0.60 -13.31
C VAL A 95 13.16 -1.52 -12.13
N VAL A 96 12.37 -1.34 -11.09
CA VAL A 96 12.20 -2.42 -10.12
C VAL A 96 11.32 -3.44 -10.83
N ALA A 97 11.97 -4.21 -11.72
CA ALA A 97 11.45 -5.44 -12.24
C ALA A 97 11.37 -6.42 -11.08
N ALA A 98 10.21 -6.53 -10.44
CA ALA A 98 9.89 -7.77 -9.76
C ALA A 98 9.46 -8.77 -10.86
N ALA A 99 10.43 -9.27 -11.63
CA ALA A 99 10.19 -10.34 -12.59
C ALA A 99 10.61 -11.66 -11.94
N ALA A 100 9.71 -12.65 -12.01
CA ALA A 100 10.00 -14.03 -11.63
C ALA A 100 11.10 -14.55 -12.55
N ALA A 101 12.32 -14.72 -12.03
CA ALA A 101 13.24 -15.65 -12.66
C ALA A 101 12.74 -17.08 -12.36
N PRO A 102 12.87 -18.04 -13.29
CA PRO A 102 12.58 -19.46 -13.01
C PRO A 102 13.44 -20.05 -11.87
N SER A 103 14.37 -19.28 -11.30
CA SER A 103 15.23 -19.59 -10.16
C SER A 103 14.89 -18.84 -8.85
N GLY A 104 13.78 -18.08 -8.78
CA GLY A 104 13.30 -17.49 -7.52
C GLY A 104 14.01 -16.22 -7.03
N HIS A 105 14.75 -15.51 -7.90
CA HIS A 105 15.42 -14.25 -7.55
C HIS A 105 15.05 -13.11 -8.51
N SER A 106 14.60 -11.97 -7.97
CA SER A 106 14.45 -10.71 -8.74
C SER A 106 15.80 -10.01 -8.83
N ILE A 107 16.17 -9.59 -10.04
CA ILE A 107 17.38 -8.81 -10.34
C ILE A 107 16.94 -7.37 -10.64
N VAL A 108 17.44 -6.42 -9.84
CA VAL A 108 17.35 -4.99 -10.13
C VAL A 108 18.42 -4.66 -11.17
N SER A 109 18.01 -4.16 -12.35
CA SER A 109 18.94 -3.67 -13.35
C SER A 109 18.85 -2.15 -13.43
N VAL A 110 19.98 -1.49 -13.25
CA VAL A 110 20.19 -0.05 -13.38
C VAL A 110 20.98 0.14 -14.68
N PRO A 111 20.48 0.80 -15.74
CA PRO A 111 21.29 1.10 -16.92
C PRO A 111 22.63 1.77 -16.58
N ALA A 112 23.64 1.52 -17.40
CA ALA A 112 25.05 1.79 -17.11
C ALA A 112 25.47 3.28 -17.05
N ALA A 113 24.55 4.22 -16.83
CA ALA A 113 24.83 5.66 -16.93
C ALA A 113 25.21 6.37 -15.61
N SER A 114 25.08 5.73 -14.45
CA SER A 114 25.60 6.28 -13.18
C SER A 114 26.66 5.36 -12.61
N LYS A 115 27.91 5.83 -12.58
CA LYS A 115 29.08 5.07 -12.10
C LYS A 115 29.09 4.78 -10.59
N ASP A 116 28.07 5.18 -9.83
CA ASP A 116 28.04 4.99 -8.39
C ASP A 116 26.76 4.28 -7.93
N ALA A 117 26.99 3.07 -7.38
CA ALA A 117 26.12 2.21 -6.59
C ALA A 117 25.00 1.38 -7.30
N PRO A 118 25.23 0.09 -7.57
CA PRO A 118 24.16 -0.89 -7.67
C PRO A 118 23.76 -1.33 -6.25
N ILE A 119 22.50 -1.12 -5.86
CA ILE A 119 21.91 -1.79 -4.69
C ILE A 119 21.11 -2.99 -5.22
N PRO A 120 21.65 -4.22 -5.18
CA PRO A 120 20.86 -5.41 -5.49
C PRO A 120 19.94 -5.71 -4.31
N LEU A 121 18.64 -5.45 -4.47
CA LEU A 121 17.60 -5.92 -3.55
C LEU A 121 17.00 -7.22 -4.12
N SER A 122 17.57 -8.36 -3.74
CA SER A 122 16.94 -9.65 -3.98
C SER A 122 15.93 -9.92 -2.86
N LEU A 123 14.64 -9.79 -3.15
CA LEU A 123 13.57 -10.21 -2.23
C LEU A 123 12.71 -11.29 -2.91
N PRO A 124 12.33 -12.37 -2.19
CA PRO A 124 11.35 -13.34 -2.68
C PRO A 124 10.08 -12.63 -3.12
N GLN A 125 9.62 -12.97 -4.31
CA GLN A 125 8.47 -12.35 -4.99
C GLN A 125 7.14 -12.70 -4.33
N GLU A 126 7.14 -13.80 -3.59
CA GLU A 126 5.98 -14.35 -2.95
C GLU A 126 5.76 -13.51 -1.70
N ASN A 127 4.76 -12.62 -1.76
CA ASN A 127 4.13 -12.08 -0.56
C ASN A 127 4.81 -10.90 0.18
N ALA A 128 5.67 -10.11 -0.46
CA ALA A 128 6.38 -8.96 0.18
C ALA A 128 6.11 -7.56 -0.42
N GLY A 129 5.08 -7.38 -1.26
CA GLY A 129 4.94 -6.23 -2.17
C GLY A 129 4.99 -4.80 -1.58
N VAL A 130 4.74 -4.60 -0.28
CA VAL A 130 4.75 -3.26 0.34
C VAL A 130 6.12 -2.82 0.87
N PHE A 131 7.01 -3.76 1.19
CA PHE A 131 8.35 -3.49 1.72
C PHE A 131 9.47 -3.67 0.68
N THR A 132 9.11 -3.83 -0.60
CA THR A 132 10.04 -3.92 -1.72
C THR A 132 10.31 -2.54 -2.30
N ALA A 133 11.40 -2.41 -3.07
CA ALA A 133 11.72 -1.16 -3.77
C ALA A 133 10.57 -0.66 -4.67
N ALA A 134 9.75 -1.57 -5.18
CA ALA A 134 8.53 -1.29 -5.95
C ALA A 134 7.54 -0.37 -5.20
N SER A 135 7.40 -0.55 -3.89
CA SER A 135 6.55 0.32 -3.06
C SER A 135 7.33 1.41 -2.33
N LEU A 136 8.57 1.11 -1.90
CA LEU A 136 9.38 2.04 -1.09
C LEU A 136 9.92 3.21 -1.90
N LEU A 137 10.31 3.03 -3.17
CA LEU A 137 10.82 4.15 -3.97
C LEU A 137 9.74 5.22 -4.18
N PRO A 138 8.54 4.89 -4.73
CA PRO A 138 7.48 5.90 -4.88
C PRO A 138 7.08 6.53 -3.55
N ALA A 139 7.06 5.74 -2.45
CA ALA A 139 6.76 6.25 -1.12
C ALA A 139 7.81 7.28 -0.65
N ALA A 140 9.10 7.00 -0.83
CA ALA A 140 10.18 7.92 -0.50
C ALA A 140 10.13 9.20 -1.35
N ILE A 141 9.80 9.09 -2.64
CA ILE A 141 9.59 10.23 -3.54
C ILE A 141 8.43 11.12 -3.02
N ALA A 142 7.35 10.49 -2.54
CA ALA A 142 6.22 11.16 -1.89
C ALA A 142 6.54 11.80 -0.53
N GLY A 143 7.74 11.57 0.00
CA GLY A 143 8.18 12.09 1.30
C GLY A 143 7.72 11.25 2.49
N ILE A 144 7.29 10.00 2.27
CA ILE A 144 7.00 9.05 3.34
C ILE A 144 8.33 8.60 3.96
N ASP A 145 8.40 8.57 5.30
CA ASP A 145 9.56 8.07 6.03
C ASP A 145 9.63 6.53 5.95
N VAL A 146 10.21 6.04 4.85
CA VAL A 146 10.37 4.61 4.58
C VAL A 146 11.30 3.91 5.57
N VAL A 147 12.23 4.63 6.20
CA VAL A 147 13.11 4.06 7.23
C VAL A 147 12.28 3.77 8.47
N ARG A 148 11.50 4.75 8.94
CA ARG A 148 10.59 4.59 10.07
C ARG A 148 9.54 3.49 9.82
N LEU A 149 9.05 3.37 8.58
CA LEU A 149 8.18 2.27 8.15
C LEU A 149 8.85 0.90 8.33
N LEU A 150 10.09 0.74 7.83
CA LEU A 150 10.85 -0.50 7.95
C LEU A 150 11.26 -0.82 9.39
N GLU A 151 11.56 0.19 10.21
CA GLU A 151 11.78 0.02 11.65
C GLU A 151 10.54 -0.55 12.35
N GLY A 152 9.36 -0.06 11.97
CA GLY A 152 8.08 -0.58 12.44
C GLY A 152 7.89 -2.05 12.08
N ALA A 153 8.13 -2.40 10.82
CA ALA A 153 8.08 -3.79 10.36
C ALA A 153 9.07 -4.67 11.14
N ALA A 154 10.34 -4.24 11.26
CA ALA A 154 11.36 -4.97 12.00
C ALA A 154 11.00 -5.15 13.49
N ALA A 155 10.38 -4.15 14.11
CA ALA A 155 9.91 -4.23 15.49
C ALA A 155 8.80 -5.29 15.66
N MET A 156 7.86 -5.38 14.73
CA MET A 156 6.82 -6.42 14.75
C MET A 156 7.41 -7.81 14.49
N ALA A 157 8.32 -7.95 13.52
CA ALA A 157 9.00 -9.22 13.25
C ALA A 157 9.83 -9.71 14.45
N ARG A 158 10.48 -8.78 15.17
CA ARG A 158 11.17 -9.09 16.43
C ARG A 158 10.17 -9.54 17.49
N ARG A 159 9.10 -8.78 17.71
CA ARG A 159 8.03 -9.13 18.67
C ARG A 159 7.44 -10.50 18.37
N PHE A 160 7.22 -10.83 17.10
CA PHE A 160 6.71 -12.14 16.71
C PHE A 160 7.64 -13.30 17.12
N ARG A 161 8.95 -13.12 17.03
CA ARG A 161 9.95 -14.15 17.39
C ARG A 161 10.17 -14.27 18.90
N GLU A 162 10.09 -13.16 19.63
CA GLU A 162 10.53 -13.08 21.02
C GLU A 162 9.38 -13.14 22.03
N ALA A 163 8.17 -12.67 21.66
CA ALA A 163 7.05 -12.63 22.58
C ALA A 163 6.46 -14.04 22.82
N PRO A 164 6.07 -14.36 24.06
CA PRO A 164 5.31 -15.60 24.32
C PRO A 164 3.98 -15.57 23.55
N ALA A 165 3.48 -16.76 23.17
CA ALA A 165 2.30 -16.90 22.32
C ALA A 165 1.09 -16.08 22.82
N GLU A 166 0.85 -16.07 24.14
CA GLU A 166 -0.25 -15.35 24.79
C GLU A 166 -0.17 -13.82 24.67
N ALA A 167 1.03 -13.26 24.50
CA ALA A 167 1.25 -11.82 24.34
C ALA A 167 1.60 -11.41 22.90
N ASN A 168 1.57 -12.38 21.98
CA ASN A 168 1.98 -12.21 20.60
C ASN A 168 0.75 -11.85 19.74
N PRO A 169 0.65 -10.59 19.26
CA PRO A 169 -0.53 -10.14 18.53
C PRO A 169 -0.70 -10.86 17.19
N VAL A 170 0.40 -11.31 16.58
CA VAL A 170 0.38 -12.07 15.32
C VAL A 170 -0.23 -13.45 15.53
N VAL A 171 0.19 -14.16 16.59
CA VAL A 171 -0.36 -15.47 16.95
C VAL A 171 -1.84 -15.34 17.31
N SER A 172 -2.18 -14.35 18.15
CA SER A 172 -3.57 -14.08 18.53
C SER A 172 -4.45 -13.83 17.31
N LEU A 173 -3.98 -12.99 16.38
CA LEU A 173 -4.71 -12.70 15.15
C LEU A 173 -4.92 -13.95 14.29
N ALA A 174 -3.87 -14.76 14.10
CA ALA A 174 -3.94 -15.99 13.31
C ALA A 174 -4.87 -17.04 13.93
N VAL A 175 -4.76 -17.28 15.24
CA VAL A 175 -5.60 -18.23 15.97
C VAL A 175 -7.07 -17.82 15.92
N VAL A 176 -7.39 -16.54 16.19
CA VAL A 176 -8.77 -16.04 16.09
C VAL A 176 -9.32 -16.24 14.67
N GLY A 177 -8.50 -15.99 13.65
CA GLY A 177 -8.88 -16.23 12.26
C GLY A 177 -9.23 -17.69 11.99
N HIS A 178 -8.36 -18.62 12.39
CA HIS A 178 -8.56 -20.05 12.23
C HIS A 178 -9.79 -20.55 13.00
N TRP A 179 -9.98 -20.12 14.26
CA TRP A 179 -11.15 -20.48 15.08
C TRP A 179 -12.47 -20.00 14.47
N LEU A 180 -12.53 -18.75 13.98
CA LEU A 180 -13.72 -18.23 13.32
C LEU A 180 -13.99 -18.93 11.99
N ALA A 181 -12.95 -19.35 11.26
CA ALA A 181 -13.12 -20.13 10.05
C ALA A 181 -13.66 -21.55 10.32
N ALA A 182 -13.21 -22.19 11.40
CA ALA A 182 -13.70 -23.48 11.86
C ALA A 182 -15.15 -23.41 12.38
N ALA A 183 -15.53 -22.31 13.02
CA ALA A 183 -16.88 -22.08 13.56
C ALA A 183 -17.88 -21.51 12.53
N ALA A 184 -17.44 -21.16 11.32
CA ALA A 184 -18.31 -20.65 10.27
C ALA A 184 -19.28 -21.72 9.77
N ASP A 185 -20.35 -21.31 9.08
CA ASP A 185 -21.26 -22.21 8.36
C ASP A 185 -21.16 -21.93 6.85
N PRO A 186 -20.69 -22.89 6.02
CA PRO A 186 -20.21 -24.22 6.38
C PRO A 186 -18.86 -24.19 7.13
N PRO A 187 -18.59 -25.17 8.03
CA PRO A 187 -17.38 -25.23 8.83
C PRO A 187 -16.15 -25.59 7.98
N GLY A 188 -15.01 -24.97 8.30
CA GLY A 188 -13.73 -25.20 7.63
C GLY A 188 -13.52 -24.34 6.38
N GLY A 189 -12.25 -24.18 5.97
CA GLY A 189 -11.83 -23.34 4.85
C GLY A 189 -10.90 -22.19 5.28
N VAL A 190 -10.27 -21.56 4.30
CA VAL A 190 -9.25 -20.51 4.53
C VAL A 190 -9.87 -19.34 5.33
N PRO A 191 -9.22 -18.86 6.40
CA PRO A 191 -9.69 -17.70 7.14
C PRO A 191 -9.76 -16.44 6.25
N ARG A 192 -10.98 -16.02 5.90
CA ARG A 192 -11.24 -14.80 5.10
C ARG A 192 -11.63 -13.64 6.01
N ARG A 193 -10.62 -12.88 6.46
CA ARG A 193 -10.76 -11.67 7.27
C ARG A 193 -10.99 -10.43 6.42
N HIS A 194 -12.05 -9.67 6.69
CA HIS A 194 -12.20 -8.32 6.15
C HIS A 194 -11.79 -7.27 7.18
N LEU A 195 -10.72 -6.54 6.90
CA LEU A 195 -10.35 -5.39 7.72
C LEU A 195 -11.35 -4.25 7.51
N LEU A 196 -11.78 -3.62 8.60
CA LEU A 196 -12.57 -2.38 8.58
C LEU A 196 -11.68 -1.23 9.04
N PRO A 197 -10.85 -0.66 8.15
CA PRO A 197 -9.94 0.40 8.54
C PRO A 197 -10.62 1.78 8.49
N PRO A 198 -9.96 2.83 8.99
CA PRO A 198 -10.42 4.20 8.77
C PRO A 198 -10.64 4.49 7.27
N PRO A 199 -11.58 5.37 6.89
CA PRO A 199 -11.98 5.56 5.48
C PRO A 199 -10.84 5.89 4.50
N ARG A 200 -9.73 6.43 5.01
CA ARG A 200 -8.54 6.79 4.22
C ARG A 200 -7.64 5.61 3.84
N TRP A 201 -7.89 4.43 4.39
CA TRP A 201 -7.01 3.27 4.28
C TRP A 201 -7.62 2.20 3.37
N ARG A 202 -8.37 2.61 2.33
CA ARG A 202 -8.97 1.66 1.37
C ARG A 202 -7.92 0.76 0.71
N GLY A 203 -6.75 1.32 0.37
CA GLY A 203 -5.64 0.55 -0.15
C GLY A 203 -5.15 -0.56 0.78
N LEU A 204 -5.45 -0.53 2.08
CA LEU A 204 -5.15 -1.64 3.00
C LEU A 204 -6.09 -2.83 2.78
N VAL A 205 -7.36 -2.55 2.52
CA VAL A 205 -8.37 -3.58 2.24
C VAL A 205 -8.05 -4.24 0.91
N GLU A 206 -7.73 -3.45 -0.12
CA GLU A 206 -7.32 -3.96 -1.45
C GLU A 206 -6.03 -4.77 -1.36
N TRP A 207 -5.01 -4.24 -0.66
CA TRP A 207 -3.75 -4.95 -0.44
C TRP A 207 -3.98 -6.28 0.29
N GLN A 208 -4.83 -6.33 1.32
CA GLN A 208 -5.14 -7.56 2.01
C GLN A 208 -5.98 -8.53 1.16
N ALA A 209 -6.94 -8.02 0.38
CA ALA A 209 -7.79 -8.85 -0.48
C ALA A 209 -6.97 -9.55 -1.58
N SER A 210 -6.03 -8.84 -2.21
CA SER A 210 -5.09 -9.39 -3.21
C SER A 210 -4.22 -10.54 -2.69
N ARG A 211 -4.19 -10.75 -1.36
CA ARG A 211 -3.44 -11.82 -0.71
C ARG A 211 -4.24 -13.08 -0.46
N ILE A 212 -5.57 -12.98 -0.44
CA ILE A 212 -6.48 -14.05 0.00
C ILE A 212 -7.08 -14.80 -1.21
N ALA A 213 -7.17 -14.15 -2.37
CA ALA A 213 -7.66 -14.77 -3.61
C ALA A 213 -6.78 -14.35 -4.81
N PRO A 214 -6.64 -15.19 -5.85
CA PRO A 214 -6.20 -14.70 -7.14
C PRO A 214 -7.16 -13.58 -7.59
N PRO A 215 -6.67 -12.51 -8.24
CA PRO A 215 -7.55 -11.48 -8.76
C PRO A 215 -8.49 -12.12 -9.78
N ASP A 216 -9.76 -12.28 -9.43
CA ASP A 216 -10.81 -12.53 -10.39
C ASP A 216 -11.16 -11.16 -11.01
N PRO A 217 -10.85 -10.93 -12.30
CA PRO A 217 -11.07 -9.63 -12.94
C PRO A 217 -12.55 -9.26 -13.04
N LEU A 218 -13.47 -10.19 -12.77
CA LEU A 218 -14.92 -9.94 -12.74
C LEU A 218 -15.46 -9.77 -11.32
N ALA A 219 -14.69 -10.10 -10.29
CA ALA A 219 -15.08 -9.90 -8.90
C ALA A 219 -14.62 -8.52 -8.43
N SER A 220 -15.57 -7.67 -8.04
CA SER A 220 -15.21 -6.47 -7.28
C SER A 220 -14.38 -6.89 -6.05
N PRO A 221 -13.26 -6.21 -5.72
CA PRO A 221 -12.48 -6.51 -4.50
C PRO A 221 -13.31 -6.41 -3.21
N ALA A 222 -14.50 -5.80 -3.30
CA ALA A 222 -15.52 -5.75 -2.25
C ALA A 222 -16.26 -7.09 -2.00
N THR A 223 -16.13 -8.07 -2.90
CA THR A 223 -16.91 -9.33 -2.87
C THR A 223 -16.05 -10.56 -2.60
N VAL A 224 -14.88 -10.41 -1.96
CA VAL A 224 -14.32 -11.57 -1.25
C VAL A 224 -15.30 -11.86 -0.11
N GLU A 225 -15.97 -13.01 -0.16
CA GLU A 225 -16.94 -13.43 0.85
C GLU A 225 -16.23 -13.59 2.20
N ALA A 226 -16.10 -12.48 2.91
CA ALA A 226 -15.43 -12.43 4.19
C ALA A 226 -16.30 -13.14 5.22
N ARG A 227 -15.70 -14.04 5.99
CA ARG A 227 -16.40 -14.80 7.03
C ARG A 227 -16.55 -13.99 8.32
N PHE A 228 -15.61 -13.07 8.57
CA PHE A 228 -15.62 -12.21 9.74
C PHE A 228 -14.94 -10.87 9.45
N THR A 229 -15.16 -9.90 10.35
CA THR A 229 -14.58 -8.55 10.24
C THR A 229 -13.66 -8.23 11.40
N THR A 230 -12.61 -7.45 11.14
CA THR A 230 -11.66 -6.98 12.16
C THR A 230 -11.54 -5.46 12.05
N PRO A 231 -12.10 -4.67 12.99
CA PRO A 231 -11.98 -3.23 12.96
C PRO A 231 -10.56 -2.77 13.28
N ILE A 232 -10.07 -1.79 12.54
CA ILE A 232 -8.83 -1.08 12.86
C ILE A 232 -9.19 0.30 13.38
N THR A 233 -8.70 0.63 14.57
CA THR A 233 -8.94 1.92 15.21
C THR A 233 -7.63 2.61 15.50
N VAL A 234 -7.59 3.91 15.28
CA VAL A 234 -6.43 4.75 15.55
C VAL A 234 -6.78 5.64 16.74
N ALA A 235 -6.06 5.50 17.85
CA ALA A 235 -6.34 6.25 19.07
C ALA A 235 -6.07 7.75 18.89
N GLU A 236 -4.91 8.12 18.33
CA GLU A 236 -4.58 9.51 18.06
C GLU A 236 -4.70 9.85 16.57
N VAL A 237 -5.71 10.66 16.24
CA VAL A 237 -5.92 11.14 14.87
C VAL A 237 -4.93 12.27 14.56
N ARG A 238 -4.24 12.19 13.41
CA ARG A 238 -3.26 13.22 12.97
C ARG A 238 -3.80 14.65 12.96
N ARG A 239 -5.06 14.82 12.58
CA ARG A 239 -5.77 16.11 12.51
C ARG A 239 -7.21 15.91 12.96
N ALA A 240 -7.67 16.67 13.94
CA ALA A 240 -9.03 16.60 14.46
C ALA A 240 -9.69 17.99 14.44
N PRO A 241 -10.01 18.54 13.25
CA PRO A 241 -10.53 19.91 13.13
C PRO A 241 -11.87 20.13 13.86
N PHE A 242 -12.60 19.06 14.14
CA PHE A 242 -13.85 19.10 14.90
C PHE A 242 -13.65 18.92 16.42
N ALA A 243 -12.45 18.57 16.90
CA ALA A 243 -12.19 18.40 18.34
C ALA A 243 -12.17 19.73 19.09
N THR A 244 -11.91 20.84 18.40
CA THR A 244 -11.86 22.19 18.96
C THR A 244 -13.21 22.92 18.91
N ILE A 245 -14.23 22.33 18.27
CA ILE A 245 -15.56 22.94 18.19
C ILE A 245 -16.37 22.49 19.43
N PRO A 246 -16.91 23.43 20.24
CA PRO A 246 -17.76 23.09 21.37
C PRO A 246 -18.91 22.17 20.92
N ARG A 247 -19.13 21.05 21.63
CA ARG A 247 -20.17 20.06 21.32
C ARG A 247 -21.56 20.68 21.48
N GLY A 248 -22.05 21.36 20.43
CA GLY A 248 -23.36 22.02 20.39
C GLY A 248 -24.41 21.36 19.50
N SER A 249 -24.10 20.20 18.89
CA SER A 249 -25.08 19.47 18.07
C SER A 249 -25.21 18.02 18.55
N PRO A 250 -26.37 17.64 19.11
CA PRO A 250 -26.65 16.26 19.49
C PRO A 250 -26.83 15.44 18.21
N GLY A 251 -25.79 14.73 17.77
CA GLY A 251 -25.93 13.88 16.58
C GLY A 251 -24.64 13.37 15.96
N ARG A 252 -23.48 13.97 16.26
CA ARG A 252 -22.19 13.42 15.80
C ARG A 252 -21.50 12.70 16.94
N SER A 253 -21.96 11.48 17.21
CA SER A 253 -21.15 10.49 17.91
C SER A 253 -19.85 10.30 17.11
N VAL A 254 -18.73 10.51 17.80
CA VAL A 254 -17.36 10.23 17.30
C VAL A 254 -17.11 8.72 17.22
N ASP A 255 -18.02 7.91 17.78
CA ASP A 255 -17.82 6.48 18.04
C ASP A 255 -18.70 5.55 17.18
N ALA A 256 -19.43 6.07 16.20
CA ALA A 256 -20.21 5.23 15.30
C ALA A 256 -19.39 4.88 14.03
N PRO A 257 -18.94 3.62 13.84
CA PRO A 257 -18.43 3.18 12.54
C PRO A 257 -19.55 3.34 11.51
N ARG A 258 -19.41 4.34 10.65
CA ARG A 258 -20.30 4.55 9.50
C ARG A 258 -19.98 3.46 8.49
N HIS A 259 -20.91 2.55 8.29
CA HIS A 259 -20.81 1.22 7.65
C HIS A 259 -20.38 0.09 8.59
N ARG A 260 -21.32 -0.37 9.44
CA ARG A 260 -21.41 -1.81 9.74
C ARG A 260 -22.16 -2.47 8.59
N PRO A 261 -21.52 -3.27 7.72
CA PRO A 261 -22.26 -4.29 6.99
C PRO A 261 -22.95 -5.22 8.00
N ALA A 262 -24.17 -5.66 7.70
CA ALA A 262 -24.99 -6.48 8.58
C ALA A 262 -24.25 -7.74 9.11
N GLU A 263 -24.45 -8.03 10.41
CA GLU A 263 -24.35 -9.33 11.11
C GLU A 263 -23.20 -10.31 10.79
N LYS A 264 -22.02 -9.85 10.34
CA LYS A 264 -20.84 -10.73 10.34
C LYS A 264 -20.21 -10.79 11.74
N PRO A 265 -19.77 -11.97 12.23
CA PRO A 265 -19.04 -12.05 13.49
C PRO A 265 -17.86 -11.08 13.44
N THR A 266 -17.80 -10.21 14.43
CA THR A 266 -16.73 -9.23 14.58
C THR A 266 -15.69 -9.84 15.49
N ALA A 267 -14.46 -9.98 15.00
CA ALA A 267 -13.31 -10.41 15.79
C ALA A 267 -12.78 -9.26 16.66
N ASP A 268 -11.75 -9.55 17.46
CA ASP A 268 -10.98 -8.55 18.21
C ASP A 268 -10.60 -7.32 17.36
N GLN A 269 -10.50 -6.17 18.02
CA GLN A 269 -10.14 -4.89 17.43
C GLN A 269 -8.62 -4.72 17.34
N LEU A 270 -8.12 -4.31 16.18
CA LEU A 270 -6.74 -3.85 16.04
C LEU A 270 -6.65 -2.37 16.44
N LEU A 271 -6.09 -2.11 17.61
CA LEU A 271 -5.86 -0.76 18.11
C LEU A 271 -4.45 -0.28 17.78
N LEU A 272 -4.37 0.80 17.02
CA LEU A 272 -3.14 1.50 16.69
C LEU A 272 -3.03 2.77 17.54
N PRO A 273 -1.91 2.99 18.25
CA PRO A 273 -1.77 4.18 19.09
C PRO A 273 -1.82 5.47 18.25
N ARG A 274 -1.17 5.47 17.08
CA ARG A 274 -1.13 6.60 16.15
C ARG A 274 -1.16 6.10 14.72
N CYS A 275 -1.54 6.98 13.79
CA CYS A 275 -1.32 6.75 12.37
C CYS A 275 0.01 7.37 11.97
N ASP A 276 1.10 6.63 12.02
CA ASP A 276 2.42 7.02 11.53
C ASP A 276 3.10 5.86 10.79
N GLU A 277 4.23 6.13 10.13
CA GLU A 277 4.96 5.15 9.33
C GLU A 277 5.38 3.94 10.17
N HIS A 278 5.82 4.17 11.40
CA HIS A 278 6.24 3.09 12.31
C HIS A 278 5.09 2.14 12.63
N THR A 279 3.94 2.70 13.02
CA THR A 279 2.76 1.91 13.38
C THR A 279 2.16 1.20 12.17
N LEU A 280 2.20 1.84 10.99
CA LEU A 280 1.80 1.21 9.74
C LEU A 280 2.72 0.04 9.37
N GLY A 281 4.04 0.20 9.56
CA GLY A 281 5.02 -0.86 9.34
C GLY A 281 4.77 -2.06 10.24
N GLN A 282 4.48 -1.81 11.53
CA GLN A 282 4.09 -2.86 12.48
C GLN A 282 2.81 -3.59 12.03
N LEU A 283 1.78 -2.85 11.62
CA LEU A 283 0.52 -3.44 11.16
C LEU A 283 0.73 -4.33 9.93
N LEU A 284 1.38 -3.80 8.89
CA LEU A 284 1.57 -4.51 7.63
C LEU A 284 2.39 -5.78 7.81
N GLU A 285 3.45 -5.73 8.61
CA GLU A 285 4.24 -6.92 8.93
C GLU A 285 3.45 -7.90 9.81
N GLY A 286 2.68 -7.41 10.78
CA GLY A 286 1.83 -8.24 11.62
C GLY A 286 0.79 -9.02 10.82
N LEU A 287 0.13 -8.34 9.87
CA LEU A 287 -0.83 -8.97 8.95
C LEU A 287 -0.14 -10.00 8.03
N ARG A 288 1.05 -9.67 7.51
CA ARG A 288 1.83 -10.57 6.64
C ARG A 288 2.23 -11.84 7.39
N LEU A 289 2.73 -11.72 8.62
CA LEU A 289 3.12 -12.84 9.46
C LEU A 289 1.90 -13.66 9.89
N ALA A 290 0.79 -13.01 10.25
CA ALA A 290 -0.43 -13.69 10.65
C ALA A 290 -0.97 -14.57 9.52
N ALA A 291 -0.99 -14.06 8.28
CA ALA A 291 -1.37 -14.84 7.12
C ALA A 291 -0.45 -16.05 6.88
N ALA A 292 0.85 -15.92 7.13
CA ALA A 292 1.80 -17.03 7.03
C ALA A 292 1.58 -18.09 8.12
N VAL A 293 1.25 -17.67 9.34
CA VAL A 293 0.89 -18.58 10.44
C VAL A 293 -0.44 -19.27 10.15
N GLU A 294 -1.46 -18.55 9.69
CA GLU A 294 -2.75 -19.12 9.28
C GLU A 294 -2.57 -20.22 8.23
N ALA A 295 -1.75 -19.98 7.20
CA ALA A 295 -1.44 -20.97 6.16
C ALA A 295 -0.66 -22.20 6.66
N SER A 296 -0.05 -22.13 7.85
CA SER A 296 0.64 -23.27 8.48
C SER A 296 -0.23 -24.09 9.43
N LEU A 297 -1.42 -23.58 9.77
CA LEU A 297 -2.41 -24.26 10.61
C LEU A 297 -3.41 -25.09 9.81
N ASP A 298 -3.51 -24.84 8.50
CA ASP A 298 -4.31 -25.61 7.53
C ASP A 298 -3.55 -26.86 7.03
#